data_AF-A0A3M5D489-F1
#
_entry.id   AF-A0A3M5D489-F1
#
_cell.length_a   1.000
_cell.length_b   1.000
_cell.length_c   1.000
_cell.angle_alpha   90.00
_cell.angle_beta   90.00
_cell.angle_gamma   90.00
#
_symmetry.space_group_name_H-M   'P 1'
#
loop_
_entity.id
_entity.type
_entity.pdbx_description
1 polymer ?
#
loop_
_entity_poly.entity_id
_entity_poly.type
_entity_poly.pdbx_seq_one_letter_code
_entity_poly.pdbx_strand_id
1 'polypeptide(L)'
;MNQQATPSDTDQQQALEAFLRDGGTLQIGIGSMGDALTAALLLRQRDNATYRALIDELGVRARWAETIERDGGLEPFRRGLYGCSEMFVPGLLALAEAGVLSRRVYPDEARQRAAERGEAPVEGGVWLHGGFFLGPLAFYRRLREMSLEERAGIGMTGIGFVNNLYRQEELKRLQRRDARFINSAFTVTLLGAGVADQLEDGRVLSGVGGQYNFVAQAHELEGARSILMLRSWRESGGEVSSNIVWQYAHTTIPRHLRDMVVTEYGIADLRGKNDAEVIAALLAIADSRFQQALAEQAQSAGKLPKDFVLPERYRNNTPERLQALHQAHAAALPEFPLGSDFDEVEQDLLRALGWLKRKLKLSEILELGKATLDAPEPEAYPAHLRRMDLDDPQGLREELYQRLLLAGLRASQEERG
;
A
#
# COMPACT_ATOMS: atom_id res chain seq x y z
N MET A 1 -13.94 7.40 2.39
CA MET A 1 -12.71 7.91 3.02
C MET A 1 -11.54 7.43 2.16
N ASN A 2 -11.47 7.92 0.92
CA ASN A 2 -10.38 7.61 0.00
C ASN A 2 -9.30 8.64 0.29
N GLN A 3 -8.19 8.20 0.88
CA GLN A 3 -6.98 9.00 0.89
C GLN A 3 -6.41 8.95 -0.53
N GLN A 4 -6.14 10.13 -1.10
CA GLN A 4 -5.53 10.27 -2.42
C GLN A 4 -4.20 9.50 -2.42
N ALA A 5 -4.00 8.60 -3.38
CA ALA A 5 -2.73 7.92 -3.53
C ALA A 5 -1.67 8.98 -3.87
N THR A 6 -0.68 9.13 -3.00
CA THR A 6 0.46 9.99 -3.31
C THR A 6 1.40 9.25 -4.26
N PRO A 7 2.24 9.94 -5.06
CA PRO A 7 3.25 9.27 -5.89
C PRO A 7 4.10 8.26 -5.10
N SER A 8 4.41 8.57 -3.83
CA SER A 8 5.09 7.64 -2.93
C SER A 8 4.30 6.37 -2.60
N ASP A 9 2.96 6.42 -2.56
CA ASP A 9 2.13 5.24 -2.31
C ASP A 9 2.15 4.30 -3.53
N THR A 10 2.17 4.84 -4.75
CA THR A 10 2.22 4.04 -5.98
C THR A 10 3.58 3.36 -6.16
N ASP A 11 4.67 4.00 -5.75
CA ASP A 11 6.04 3.45 -5.86
C ASP A 11 6.35 2.42 -4.76
N GLN A 12 5.77 2.56 -3.55
CA GLN A 12 5.84 1.58 -2.45
C GLN A 12 5.44 0.16 -2.85
N GLN A 13 4.52 0.06 -3.81
CA GLN A 13 3.69 -1.13 -3.99
C GLN A 13 4.07 -1.97 -5.19
N GLN A 14 4.94 -1.43 -6.06
CA GLN A 14 5.41 -2.10 -7.27
C GLN A 14 6.58 -3.06 -7.06
N ALA A 15 7.10 -3.15 -5.84
CA ALA A 15 7.92 -4.28 -5.46
C ALA A 15 7.05 -5.39 -4.84
N LEU A 16 5.98 -5.04 -4.11
CA LEU A 16 5.23 -5.96 -3.26
C LEU A 16 4.45 -7.03 -4.04
N GLU A 17 3.80 -6.63 -5.13
CA GLU A 17 3.10 -7.51 -6.06
C GLU A 17 4.00 -8.61 -6.66
N ALA A 18 5.31 -8.35 -6.81
CA ALA A 18 6.28 -9.35 -7.25
C ALA A 18 6.48 -10.48 -6.22
N PHE A 19 6.08 -10.28 -4.96
CA PHE A 19 6.13 -11.28 -3.89
C PHE A 19 4.86 -12.10 -3.78
N LEU A 20 3.86 -11.90 -4.63
CA LEU A 20 2.68 -12.76 -4.67
C LEU A 20 2.92 -13.94 -5.61
N ARG A 21 2.96 -15.14 -5.05
CA ARG A 21 3.13 -16.39 -5.79
C ARG A 21 1.79 -16.89 -6.34
N ASP A 22 1.78 -17.34 -7.59
CA ASP A 22 0.59 -17.98 -8.18
C ASP A 22 0.22 -19.27 -7.42
N GLY A 23 -1.07 -19.46 -7.17
CA GLY A 23 -1.56 -20.53 -6.30
C GLY A 23 -1.46 -20.24 -4.80
N GLY A 24 -1.06 -19.03 -4.41
CA GLY A 24 -0.90 -18.59 -3.03
C GLY A 24 -2.17 -18.05 -2.36
N THR A 25 -1.97 -17.26 -1.30
CA THR A 25 -3.05 -16.68 -0.48
C THR A 25 -2.79 -15.19 -0.26
N LEU A 26 -3.84 -14.38 -0.34
CA LEU A 26 -3.76 -12.94 -0.19
C LEU A 26 -4.64 -12.43 0.96
N GLN A 27 -4.04 -11.62 1.83
CA GLN A 27 -4.73 -10.75 2.76
C GLN A 27 -4.21 -9.33 2.56
N ILE A 28 -5.13 -8.38 2.38
CA ILE A 28 -4.81 -6.95 2.26
C ILE A 28 -5.74 -6.12 3.14
N GLY A 29 -5.23 -4.98 3.60
CA GLY A 29 -6.00 -3.99 4.34
C GLY A 29 -6.79 -3.04 3.43
N ILE A 30 -7.19 -1.90 4.00
CA ILE A 30 -7.89 -0.80 3.30
C ILE A 30 -6.95 0.37 3.01
N GLY A 31 -7.44 1.31 2.20
CA GLY A 31 -6.78 2.60 1.92
C GLY A 31 -5.93 2.56 0.67
N SER A 32 -5.24 3.67 0.41
CA SER A 32 -4.43 3.86 -0.81
C SER A 32 -3.43 2.73 -1.04
N MET A 33 -2.93 2.11 0.03
CA MET A 33 -1.99 0.99 -0.08
C MET A 33 -2.61 -0.34 -0.55
N GLY A 34 -3.87 -0.59 -0.23
CA GLY A 34 -4.57 -1.75 -0.80
C GLY A 34 -4.89 -1.53 -2.28
N ASP A 35 -5.21 -0.28 -2.63
CA ASP A 35 -5.65 0.10 -3.97
C ASP A 35 -4.50 0.06 -4.99
N ALA A 36 -3.31 0.58 -4.65
CA ALA A 36 -2.18 0.54 -5.58
C ALA A 36 -1.56 -0.87 -5.71
N LEU A 37 -1.55 -1.71 -4.66
CA LEU A 37 -1.25 -3.13 -4.80
C LEU A 37 -2.24 -3.83 -5.73
N THR A 38 -3.53 -3.53 -5.59
CA THR A 38 -4.56 -4.06 -6.50
C THR A 38 -4.26 -3.65 -7.94
N ALA A 39 -3.94 -2.37 -8.17
CA ALA A 39 -3.57 -1.85 -9.49
C ALA A 39 -2.41 -2.62 -10.12
N ALA A 40 -1.34 -2.82 -9.36
CA ALA A 40 -0.14 -3.51 -9.81
C ALA A 40 -0.45 -4.97 -10.18
N LEU A 41 -1.29 -5.65 -9.39
CA LEU A 41 -1.74 -7.02 -9.68
C LEU A 41 -2.65 -7.09 -10.92
N LEU A 42 -3.50 -6.08 -11.14
CA LEU A 42 -4.32 -5.98 -12.35
C LEU A 42 -3.43 -5.77 -13.58
N LEU A 43 -2.40 -4.92 -13.49
CA LEU A 43 -1.42 -4.71 -14.56
C LEU A 43 -0.66 -6.01 -14.84
N ARG A 44 -0.14 -6.67 -13.80
CA ARG A 44 0.53 -7.98 -13.89
C ARG A 44 -0.32 -9.03 -14.60
N GLN A 45 -1.63 -9.02 -14.36
CA GLN A 45 -2.56 -9.99 -14.95
C GLN A 45 -2.98 -9.64 -16.39
N ARG A 46 -3.29 -8.36 -16.67
CA ARG A 46 -3.89 -7.92 -17.93
C ARG A 46 -2.87 -7.55 -18.99
N ASP A 47 -1.74 -6.97 -18.58
CA ASP A 47 -0.64 -6.56 -19.45
C ASP A 47 0.70 -6.86 -18.78
N ASN A 48 1.04 -8.15 -18.79
CA ASN A 48 2.25 -8.63 -18.13
C ASN A 48 3.55 -8.12 -18.78
N ALA A 49 3.52 -7.75 -20.06
CA ALA A 49 4.67 -7.21 -20.75
C ALA A 49 5.04 -5.82 -20.19
N THR A 50 4.06 -4.93 -20.11
CA THR A 50 4.23 -3.60 -19.49
C THR A 50 4.60 -3.73 -18.02
N TYR A 51 3.93 -4.62 -17.29
CA TYR A 51 4.28 -4.92 -15.90
C TYR A 51 5.75 -5.29 -15.72
N ARG A 52 6.28 -6.23 -16.51
CA ARG A 52 7.68 -6.68 -16.39
C ARG A 52 8.67 -5.60 -16.78
N ALA A 53 8.35 -4.82 -17.82
CA ALA A 53 9.18 -3.69 -18.22
C ALA A 53 9.31 -2.68 -17.07
N LEU A 54 8.21 -2.36 -16.39
CA LEU A 54 8.17 -1.48 -15.23
C LEU A 54 8.98 -2.05 -14.04
N ILE A 55 8.84 -3.35 -13.75
CA ILE A 55 9.63 -4.05 -12.73
C ILE A 55 11.14 -3.97 -13.01
N ASP A 56 11.53 -4.06 -14.28
CA ASP A 56 12.94 -3.98 -14.68
C ASP A 56 13.46 -2.54 -14.61
N GLU A 57 12.66 -1.57 -15.05
CA GLU A 57 13.00 -0.14 -15.05
C GLU A 57 13.12 0.44 -13.64
N LEU A 58 12.22 0.04 -12.73
CA LEU A 58 12.33 0.36 -11.30
C LEU A 58 13.49 -0.38 -10.61
N GLY A 59 14.16 -1.28 -11.32
CA GLY A 59 15.25 -2.10 -10.80
C GLY A 59 14.81 -3.12 -9.75
N VAL A 60 13.50 -3.42 -9.67
CA VAL A 60 12.93 -4.34 -8.69
C VAL A 60 13.50 -5.73 -8.89
N ARG A 61 13.51 -6.22 -10.13
CA ARG A 61 14.11 -7.53 -10.46
C ARG A 61 15.59 -7.57 -10.07
N ALA A 62 16.36 -6.54 -10.42
CA ALA A 62 17.78 -6.50 -10.14
C ALA A 62 18.10 -6.47 -8.64
N ARG A 63 17.24 -5.83 -7.84
CA ARG A 63 17.43 -5.66 -6.38
C ARG A 63 16.98 -6.86 -5.57
N TRP A 64 15.91 -7.54 -6.00
CA TRP A 64 15.24 -8.58 -5.21
C TRP A 64 15.07 -9.91 -5.95
N ALA A 65 15.88 -10.21 -6.97
CA ALA A 65 15.79 -11.45 -7.76
C ALA A 65 15.64 -12.71 -6.90
N GLU A 66 16.55 -12.91 -5.94
CA GLU A 66 16.53 -14.08 -5.05
C GLU A 66 15.25 -14.15 -4.20
N THR A 67 14.84 -13.01 -3.64
CA THR A 67 13.63 -12.93 -2.82
C THR A 67 12.37 -13.17 -3.67
N ILE A 68 12.32 -12.65 -4.91
CA ILE A 68 11.20 -12.85 -5.85
C ILE A 68 11.13 -14.32 -6.29
N GLU A 69 12.26 -14.96 -6.55
CA GLU A 69 12.29 -16.38 -6.90
C GLU A 69 11.81 -17.25 -5.73
N ARG A 70 12.29 -16.95 -4.51
CA ARG A 70 11.95 -17.69 -3.28
C ARG A 70 10.51 -17.48 -2.84
N ASP A 71 9.99 -16.26 -2.85
CA ASP A 71 8.71 -15.92 -2.24
C ASP A 71 7.65 -15.45 -3.24
N GLY A 72 7.97 -15.28 -4.52
CA GLY A 72 7.13 -14.50 -5.42
C GLY A 72 6.94 -15.10 -6.79
N GLY A 73 6.78 -14.18 -7.75
CA GLY A 73 6.64 -14.48 -9.17
C GLY A 73 6.28 -13.22 -9.95
N LEU A 74 6.59 -13.22 -11.24
CA LEU A 74 6.31 -12.09 -12.13
C LEU A 74 5.35 -12.45 -13.27
N GLU A 75 5.01 -13.72 -13.40
CA GLU A 75 4.07 -14.22 -14.41
C GLU A 75 2.61 -13.94 -13.99
N PRO A 76 1.65 -13.91 -14.95
CA PRO A 76 0.23 -13.86 -14.63
C PRO A 76 -0.20 -15.02 -13.72
N PHE A 77 -1.29 -14.81 -12.98
CA PHE A 77 -1.87 -15.82 -12.11
C PHE A 77 -2.67 -16.81 -12.94
N ARG A 78 -2.14 -18.03 -13.12
CA ARG A 78 -2.82 -19.11 -13.86
C ARG A 78 -3.68 -19.96 -12.94
N ARG A 79 -3.17 -20.31 -11.76
CA ARG A 79 -3.94 -20.99 -10.71
C ARG A 79 -4.84 -20.02 -9.95
N GLY A 80 -4.44 -18.75 -9.91
CA GLY A 80 -5.11 -17.73 -9.12
C GLY A 80 -4.63 -17.71 -7.67
N LEU A 81 -5.08 -16.69 -6.96
CA LEU A 81 -4.92 -16.54 -5.53
C LEU A 81 -6.23 -16.89 -4.82
N TYR A 82 -6.10 -17.32 -3.57
CA TYR A 82 -7.21 -17.42 -2.63
C TYR A 82 -7.17 -16.20 -1.70
N GLY A 83 -8.28 -15.46 -1.61
CA GLY A 83 -8.41 -14.36 -0.66
C GLY A 83 -8.75 -14.87 0.74
N CYS A 84 -7.96 -14.51 1.74
CA CYS A 84 -8.28 -14.77 3.16
C CYS A 84 -8.10 -13.47 3.94
N SER A 85 -9.13 -12.64 3.94
CA SER A 85 -9.04 -11.26 4.41
C SER A 85 -10.10 -10.96 5.46
N GLU A 86 -9.75 -10.15 6.48
CA GLU A 86 -10.73 -9.73 7.48
C GLU A 86 -11.85 -8.92 6.81
N MET A 87 -11.46 -8.05 5.87
CA MET A 87 -12.34 -7.17 5.12
C MET A 87 -12.44 -7.62 3.67
N PHE A 88 -13.67 -7.66 3.14
CA PHE A 88 -13.92 -7.71 1.72
C PHE A 88 -14.10 -6.28 1.18
N VAL A 89 -13.08 -5.83 0.46
CA VAL A 89 -12.91 -4.47 -0.06
C VAL A 89 -13.04 -4.43 -1.59
N PRO A 90 -13.27 -3.25 -2.21
CA PRO A 90 -13.41 -3.13 -3.67
C PRO A 90 -12.24 -3.70 -4.45
N GLY A 91 -11.01 -3.54 -3.96
CA GLY A 91 -9.81 -4.07 -4.62
C GLY A 91 -9.84 -5.60 -4.78
N LEU A 92 -10.22 -6.34 -3.74
CA LEU A 92 -10.37 -7.80 -3.81
C LEU A 92 -11.43 -8.21 -4.84
N LEU A 93 -12.51 -7.43 -4.98
CA LEU A 93 -13.53 -7.70 -5.99
C LEU A 93 -12.99 -7.45 -7.40
N ALA A 94 -12.27 -6.35 -7.61
CA ALA A 94 -11.64 -6.06 -8.90
C ALA A 94 -10.63 -7.17 -9.30
N LEU A 95 -9.88 -7.72 -8.33
CA LEU A 95 -8.99 -8.87 -8.57
C LEU A 95 -9.76 -10.13 -8.95
N ALA A 96 -10.91 -10.40 -8.32
CA ALA A 96 -11.75 -11.54 -8.68
C ALA A 96 -12.30 -11.42 -10.11
N GLU A 97 -12.80 -10.24 -10.49
CA GLU A 97 -13.29 -9.96 -11.85
C GLU A 97 -12.20 -10.06 -12.92
N ALA A 98 -10.95 -9.79 -12.55
CA ALA A 98 -9.79 -9.97 -13.43
C ALA A 98 -9.25 -11.42 -13.45
N GLY A 99 -9.86 -12.35 -12.71
CA GLY A 99 -9.40 -13.73 -12.59
C GLY A 99 -8.17 -13.93 -11.71
N VAL A 100 -7.71 -12.90 -11.00
CA VAL A 100 -6.60 -12.99 -10.04
C VAL A 100 -7.02 -13.74 -8.78
N LEU A 101 -8.17 -13.38 -8.18
CA LEU A 101 -8.77 -14.19 -7.11
C LEU A 101 -9.68 -15.26 -7.71
N SER A 102 -9.09 -16.40 -8.05
CA SER A 102 -9.79 -17.50 -8.73
C SER A 102 -9.49 -18.88 -8.13
N ARG A 103 -8.47 -19.01 -7.26
CA ARG A 103 -8.14 -20.29 -6.64
C ARG A 103 -9.20 -20.67 -5.62
N ARG A 104 -9.91 -21.78 -5.91
CA ARG A 104 -10.94 -22.32 -5.03
C ARG A 104 -10.33 -23.06 -3.84
N VAL A 105 -10.93 -22.85 -2.67
CA VAL A 105 -10.69 -23.63 -1.45
C VAL A 105 -12.00 -24.25 -0.96
N TYR A 106 -11.88 -25.40 -0.31
CA TYR A 106 -13.00 -26.28 0.02
C TYR A 106 -13.18 -26.43 1.53
N PRO A 107 -14.42 -26.66 2.02
CA PRO A 107 -14.75 -26.57 3.44
C PRO A 107 -14.27 -27.77 4.29
N ASP A 108 -13.75 -28.82 3.67
CA ASP A 108 -13.24 -30.01 4.35
C ASP A 108 -11.90 -30.47 3.77
N GLU A 109 -11.14 -31.18 4.60
CA GLU A 109 -9.77 -31.58 4.31
C GLU A 109 -9.69 -32.58 3.16
N ALA A 110 -10.66 -33.50 3.06
CA ALA A 110 -10.66 -34.51 2.01
C ALA A 110 -10.80 -33.85 0.62
N ARG A 111 -11.78 -32.95 0.48
CA ARG A 111 -11.98 -32.16 -0.74
C ARG A 111 -10.82 -31.22 -1.03
N GLN A 112 -10.28 -30.54 -0.02
CA GLN A 112 -9.12 -29.67 -0.22
C GLN A 112 -7.91 -30.47 -0.71
N ARG A 113 -7.63 -31.64 -0.11
CA ARG A 113 -6.53 -32.50 -0.53
C ARG A 113 -6.74 -33.07 -1.94
N ALA A 114 -7.97 -33.43 -2.30
CA ALA A 114 -8.32 -33.85 -3.67
C ALA A 114 -8.02 -32.74 -4.69
N ALA A 115 -8.46 -31.52 -4.40
CA ALA A 115 -8.19 -30.35 -5.23
C ALA A 115 -6.68 -30.06 -5.37
N GLU A 116 -5.90 -30.18 -4.28
CA GLU A 116 -4.44 -30.00 -4.35
C GLU A 116 -3.73 -31.08 -5.16
N ARG A 117 -4.30 -32.29 -5.27
CA ARG A 117 -3.79 -33.37 -6.14
C ARG A 117 -4.19 -33.22 -7.61
N GLY A 118 -4.99 -32.20 -7.94
CA GLY A 118 -5.51 -32.01 -9.29
C GLY A 118 -6.53 -33.08 -9.71
N GLU A 119 -7.19 -33.71 -8.74
CA GLU A 119 -8.33 -34.59 -9.02
C GLU A 119 -9.47 -33.76 -9.64
N ALA A 120 -10.40 -34.44 -10.35
CA ALA A 120 -11.47 -33.78 -11.10
C ALA A 120 -12.16 -32.66 -10.29
N PRO A 121 -12.65 -31.59 -10.94
CA PRO A 121 -13.15 -30.40 -10.26
C PRO A 121 -14.10 -30.80 -9.13
N VAL A 122 -13.70 -30.51 -7.90
CA VAL A 122 -14.62 -30.64 -6.77
C VAL A 122 -15.61 -29.49 -6.93
N GLU A 123 -16.88 -29.81 -7.16
CA GLU A 123 -17.91 -28.78 -7.28
C GLU A 123 -17.94 -27.88 -6.02
N GLY A 124 -18.17 -26.59 -6.24
CA GLY A 124 -18.23 -25.58 -5.19
C GLY A 124 -16.86 -25.00 -4.82
N GLY A 125 -16.71 -24.68 -3.53
CA GLY A 125 -15.55 -23.97 -2.99
C GLY A 125 -15.61 -22.46 -3.21
N VAL A 126 -14.80 -21.74 -2.44
CA VAL A 126 -14.77 -20.27 -2.44
C VAL A 126 -13.41 -19.77 -2.87
N TRP A 127 -13.35 -18.63 -3.53
CA TRP A 127 -12.10 -17.93 -3.87
C TRP A 127 -11.77 -16.83 -2.86
N LEU A 128 -12.70 -16.47 -1.97
CA LEU A 128 -12.50 -15.53 -0.88
C LEU A 128 -13.18 -16.01 0.39
N HIS A 129 -12.46 -15.98 1.51
CA HIS A 129 -13.06 -15.88 2.83
C HIS A 129 -12.92 -14.46 3.37
N GLY A 130 -14.06 -13.89 3.78
CA GLY A 130 -14.19 -12.53 4.31
C GLY A 130 -14.88 -12.53 5.69
N GLY A 131 -14.58 -11.54 6.53
CA GLY A 131 -15.26 -11.33 7.81
C GLY A 131 -16.42 -10.33 7.71
N PHE A 132 -16.20 -9.22 7.03
CA PHE A 132 -17.23 -8.21 6.75
C PHE A 132 -16.93 -7.44 5.46
N PHE A 133 -17.94 -6.76 4.94
CA PHE A 133 -17.81 -5.91 3.74
C PHE A 133 -17.47 -4.48 4.14
N LEU A 134 -16.58 -3.83 3.39
CA LEU A 134 -16.26 -2.42 3.59
C LEU A 134 -15.92 -1.76 2.25
N GLY A 135 -16.68 -0.74 1.86
CA GLY A 135 -16.46 -0.01 0.62
C GLY A 135 -17.51 1.06 0.36
N PRO A 136 -17.46 1.74 -0.79
CA PRO A 136 -18.44 2.75 -1.20
C PRO A 136 -19.75 2.13 -1.70
N LEU A 137 -20.77 2.97 -1.95
CA LEU A 137 -22.08 2.51 -2.43
C LEU A 137 -22.00 1.75 -3.76
N ALA A 138 -21.10 2.16 -4.66
CA ALA A 138 -20.87 1.47 -5.93
C ALA A 138 -20.42 0.01 -5.74
N PHE A 139 -19.57 -0.25 -4.74
CA PHE A 139 -19.12 -1.61 -4.40
C PHE A 139 -20.31 -2.48 -3.94
N TYR A 140 -21.16 -1.97 -3.05
CA TYR A 140 -22.34 -2.71 -2.62
C TYR A 140 -23.35 -2.93 -3.74
N ARG A 141 -23.48 -1.97 -4.67
CA ARG A 141 -24.33 -2.15 -5.87
C ARG A 141 -23.81 -3.32 -6.70
N ARG A 142 -22.50 -3.37 -6.96
CA ARG A 142 -21.86 -4.44 -7.74
C ARG A 142 -22.07 -5.82 -7.10
N LEU A 143 -21.95 -5.91 -5.77
CA LEU A 143 -22.25 -7.14 -5.02
C LEU A 143 -23.73 -7.59 -5.17
N ARG A 144 -24.67 -6.65 -5.23
CA ARG A 144 -26.10 -6.94 -5.44
C ARG A 144 -26.44 -7.31 -6.88
N GLU A 145 -25.61 -6.92 -7.84
CA GLU A 145 -25.80 -7.21 -9.26
C GLU A 145 -25.18 -8.57 -9.65
N MET A 146 -24.27 -9.12 -8.83
CA MET A 146 -23.72 -10.46 -9.04
C MET A 146 -24.79 -11.54 -9.15
N SER A 147 -24.57 -12.49 -10.04
CA SER A 147 -25.27 -13.76 -10.14
C SER A 147 -25.08 -14.62 -8.88
N LEU A 148 -25.94 -15.64 -8.71
CA LEU A 148 -25.80 -16.59 -7.60
C LEU A 148 -24.49 -17.39 -7.68
N GLU A 149 -23.99 -17.67 -8.89
CA GLU A 149 -22.75 -18.41 -9.10
C GLU A 149 -21.52 -17.59 -8.67
N GLU A 150 -21.47 -16.30 -9.02
CA GLU A 150 -20.40 -15.40 -8.58
C GLU A 150 -20.38 -15.26 -7.06
N ARG A 151 -21.57 -15.09 -6.45
CA ARG A 151 -21.72 -15.02 -4.99
C ARG A 151 -21.32 -16.31 -4.29
N ALA A 152 -21.56 -17.46 -4.91
CA ALA A 152 -21.16 -18.76 -4.34
C ALA A 152 -19.63 -18.89 -4.19
N GLY A 153 -18.85 -18.05 -4.86
CA GLY A 153 -17.40 -17.97 -4.64
C GLY A 153 -16.94 -17.13 -3.45
N ILE A 154 -17.86 -16.47 -2.74
CA ILE A 154 -17.56 -15.62 -1.59
C ILE A 154 -18.03 -16.32 -0.30
N GLY A 155 -17.09 -16.74 0.53
CA GLY A 155 -17.33 -17.34 1.84
C GLY A 155 -17.25 -16.32 2.97
N MET A 156 -18.37 -15.70 3.33
CA MET A 156 -18.41 -14.84 4.52
C MET A 156 -18.45 -15.69 5.80
N THR A 157 -17.55 -15.43 6.74
CA THR A 157 -17.36 -16.23 7.97
C THR A 157 -17.19 -15.34 9.19
N GLY A 158 -17.20 -15.93 10.38
CA GLY A 158 -16.81 -15.19 11.59
C GLY A 158 -15.33 -14.82 11.56
N ILE A 159 -14.98 -13.64 12.11
CA ILE A 159 -13.60 -13.10 12.14
C ILE A 159 -12.58 -14.11 12.67
N GLY A 160 -12.96 -14.93 13.66
CA GLY A 160 -12.09 -15.95 14.23
C GLY A 160 -11.65 -17.04 13.23
N PHE A 161 -12.41 -17.29 12.15
CA PHE A 161 -11.98 -18.19 11.09
C PHE A 161 -10.80 -17.59 10.33
N VAL A 162 -10.93 -16.35 9.86
CA VAL A 162 -9.93 -15.63 9.07
C VAL A 162 -8.68 -15.32 9.92
N ASN A 163 -8.88 -14.75 11.10
CA ASN A 163 -7.79 -14.19 11.90
C ASN A 163 -6.99 -15.26 12.65
N ASN A 164 -7.45 -16.51 12.79
CA ASN A 164 -6.71 -17.51 13.56
C ASN A 164 -6.50 -18.81 12.77
N LEU A 165 -5.47 -19.57 13.14
CA LEU A 165 -5.26 -20.95 12.65
C LEU A 165 -5.99 -22.00 13.50
N TYR A 166 -6.23 -21.74 14.79
CA TYR A 166 -6.86 -22.71 15.68
C TYR A 166 -8.24 -23.23 15.20
N ARG A 167 -8.66 -24.37 15.77
CA ARG A 167 -9.89 -25.16 15.53
C ARG A 167 -9.95 -25.96 14.22
N GLN A 168 -9.47 -25.40 13.12
CA GLN A 168 -9.46 -26.05 11.80
C GLN A 168 -8.10 -25.87 11.15
N GLU A 169 -7.06 -26.14 11.94
CA GLU A 169 -5.70 -25.77 11.59
C GLU A 169 -5.21 -26.52 10.34
N GLU A 170 -5.44 -27.83 10.28
CA GLU A 170 -5.05 -28.65 9.14
C GLU A 170 -5.71 -28.17 7.84
N LEU A 171 -7.03 -27.96 7.86
CA LEU A 171 -7.75 -27.37 6.74
C LEU A 171 -7.17 -26.00 6.35
N LYS A 172 -7.00 -25.08 7.31
CA LYS A 172 -6.50 -23.72 7.04
C LYS A 172 -5.07 -23.73 6.51
N ARG A 173 -4.21 -24.66 6.94
CA ARG A 173 -2.86 -24.85 6.39
C ARG A 173 -2.89 -25.30 4.93
N LEU A 174 -3.76 -26.25 4.59
CA LEU A 174 -3.98 -26.68 3.21
C LEU A 174 -4.50 -25.53 2.32
N GLN A 175 -5.39 -24.71 2.87
CA GLN A 175 -5.97 -23.58 2.14
C GLN A 175 -4.99 -22.40 2.00
N ARG A 176 -4.23 -22.05 3.05
CA ARG A 176 -3.44 -20.81 3.17
C ARG A 176 -1.97 -20.97 2.79
N ARG A 177 -1.69 -21.57 1.65
CA ARG A 177 -0.32 -21.73 1.14
C ARG A 177 0.24 -20.40 0.65
N ASP A 178 1.56 -20.23 0.77
CA ASP A 178 2.31 -19.08 0.26
C ASP A 178 1.64 -17.75 0.59
N ALA A 179 1.13 -17.63 1.82
CA ALA A 179 0.27 -16.51 2.20
C ALA A 179 1.06 -15.21 2.31
N ARG A 180 0.53 -14.13 1.73
CA ARG A 180 1.04 -12.77 1.91
C ARG A 180 0.05 -12.00 2.76
N PHE A 181 0.46 -11.74 4.01
CA PHE A 181 -0.33 -10.99 4.97
C PHE A 181 0.19 -9.57 5.05
N ILE A 182 -0.53 -8.65 4.42
CA ILE A 182 -0.07 -7.29 4.16
C ILE A 182 -0.83 -6.34 5.09
N ASN A 183 -0.07 -5.69 5.97
CA ASN A 183 -0.59 -4.79 6.98
C ASN A 183 0.20 -3.49 7.00
N SER A 184 -0.44 -2.42 7.45
CA SER A 184 0.20 -1.11 7.57
C SER A 184 0.75 -0.89 8.98
N ALA A 185 1.88 -0.21 9.06
CA ALA A 185 2.42 0.40 10.27
C ALA A 185 2.67 1.88 9.97
N PHE A 186 2.69 2.73 10.99
CA PHE A 186 3.12 4.12 10.80
C PHE A 186 4.57 4.33 11.23
N THR A 187 5.16 3.38 11.97
CA THR A 187 6.55 3.44 12.42
C THR A 187 7.15 2.05 12.58
N VAL A 188 8.43 1.91 12.26
CA VAL A 188 9.25 0.71 12.51
C VAL A 188 10.55 1.12 13.19
N THR A 189 10.98 0.39 14.21
CA THR A 189 12.29 0.62 14.84
C THR A 189 13.41 -0.04 14.04
N LEU A 190 14.65 0.43 14.17
CA LEU A 190 15.83 -0.16 13.54
C LEU A 190 16.12 -1.59 14.00
N LEU A 191 15.50 -2.04 15.09
CA LEU A 191 15.55 -3.44 15.52
C LEU A 191 14.42 -4.30 14.91
N GLY A 192 13.51 -3.70 14.15
CA GLY A 192 12.42 -4.38 13.43
C GLY A 192 11.11 -4.50 14.20
N ALA A 193 10.88 -3.72 15.26
CA ALA A 193 9.58 -3.67 15.93
C ALA A 193 8.64 -2.71 15.18
N GLY A 194 7.40 -3.12 14.93
CA GLY A 194 6.39 -2.32 14.23
C GLY A 194 5.40 -1.66 15.19
N VAL A 195 4.93 -0.46 14.82
CA VAL A 195 3.95 0.32 15.56
C VAL A 195 2.82 0.79 14.63
N ALA A 196 1.58 0.50 15.01
CA ALA A 196 0.41 0.72 14.17
C ALA A 196 -0.79 1.37 14.90
N ASP A 197 -0.85 1.31 16.24
CA ASP A 197 -2.06 1.68 17.00
C ASP A 197 -1.91 2.87 17.96
N GLN A 198 -0.71 3.17 18.46
CA GLN A 198 -0.53 4.15 19.55
C GLN A 198 0.67 5.11 19.37
N LEU A 199 0.44 6.40 19.60
CA LEU A 199 1.47 7.45 19.62
C LEU A 199 2.34 7.40 20.88
N GLU A 200 3.54 8.01 20.87
CA GLU A 200 4.48 8.02 22.01
C GLU A 200 3.90 8.61 23.30
N ASP A 201 2.93 9.51 23.20
CA ASP A 201 2.24 10.12 24.34
C ASP A 201 1.04 9.30 24.84
N GLY A 202 0.88 8.08 24.33
CA GLY A 202 -0.18 7.15 24.71
C GLY A 202 -1.51 7.37 24.00
N ARG A 203 -1.64 8.35 23.10
CA ARG A 203 -2.87 8.52 22.31
C ARG A 203 -3.06 7.35 21.35
N VAL A 204 -4.24 6.74 21.40
CA VAL A 204 -4.65 5.65 20.50
C VAL A 204 -5.13 6.24 19.17
N LEU A 205 -4.51 5.84 18.06
CA LEU A 205 -4.88 6.23 16.71
C LEU A 205 -5.94 5.30 16.13
N SER A 206 -5.79 4.00 16.38
CA SER A 206 -6.62 2.94 15.81
C SER A 206 -6.60 1.72 16.75
N GLY A 207 -7.54 0.80 16.56
CA GLY A 207 -7.42 -0.53 17.16
C GLY A 207 -6.45 -1.40 16.36
N VAL A 208 -5.72 -2.29 17.04
CA VAL A 208 -4.79 -3.25 16.40
C VAL A 208 -5.50 -4.18 15.41
N GLY A 209 -6.76 -4.53 15.69
CA GLY A 209 -7.54 -5.47 14.87
C GLY A 209 -6.87 -6.84 14.76
N GLY A 210 -6.97 -7.47 13.58
CA GLY A 210 -6.34 -8.76 13.28
C GLY A 210 -4.84 -8.73 12.94
N GLN A 211 -4.19 -7.55 12.97
CA GLN A 211 -2.82 -7.39 12.47
C GLN A 211 -1.83 -8.37 13.14
N TYR A 212 -1.82 -8.40 14.47
CA TYR A 212 -0.97 -9.34 15.22
C TYR A 212 -1.26 -10.79 14.83
N ASN A 213 -2.53 -11.15 14.64
CA ASN A 213 -2.89 -12.52 14.32
C ASN A 213 -2.35 -12.93 12.94
N PHE A 214 -2.46 -12.08 11.92
CA PHE A 214 -1.90 -12.37 10.61
C PHE A 214 -0.38 -12.45 10.61
N VAL A 215 0.30 -11.62 11.43
CA VAL A 215 1.74 -11.73 11.65
C VAL A 215 2.09 -13.09 12.24
N ALA A 216 1.42 -13.51 13.33
CA ALA A 216 1.66 -14.81 13.95
C ALA A 216 1.43 -15.97 12.96
N GLN A 217 0.33 -15.93 12.21
CA GLN A 217 0.02 -16.93 11.18
C GLN A 217 1.11 -17.03 10.11
N ALA A 218 1.74 -15.92 9.72
CA ALA A 218 2.80 -15.95 8.71
C ALA A 218 4.06 -16.69 9.18
N HIS A 219 4.32 -16.68 10.49
CA HIS A 219 5.43 -17.44 11.07
C HIS A 219 5.11 -18.93 11.19
N GLU A 220 3.82 -19.27 11.30
CA GLU A 220 3.35 -20.66 11.45
C GLU A 220 3.08 -21.36 10.11
N LEU A 221 2.67 -20.63 9.07
CA LEU A 221 2.31 -21.19 7.76
C LEU A 221 3.54 -21.34 6.85
N GLU A 222 3.61 -22.48 6.16
CA GLU A 222 4.67 -22.76 5.20
C GLU A 222 4.61 -21.80 4.00
N GLY A 223 5.76 -21.23 3.65
CA GLY A 223 5.89 -20.26 2.56
C GLY A 223 5.20 -18.92 2.81
N ALA A 224 4.59 -18.70 3.99
CA ALA A 224 3.90 -17.46 4.31
C ALA A 224 4.86 -16.36 4.76
N ARG A 225 4.50 -15.10 4.45
CA ARG A 225 5.25 -13.89 4.80
C ARG A 225 4.32 -12.85 5.42
N SER A 226 4.77 -12.27 6.52
CA SER A 226 4.18 -11.07 7.11
C SER A 226 4.88 -9.85 6.54
N ILE A 227 4.09 -8.89 6.07
CA ILE A 227 4.59 -7.71 5.38
C ILE A 227 4.02 -6.47 6.07
N LEU A 228 4.91 -5.65 6.62
CA LEU A 228 4.56 -4.35 7.19
C LEU A 228 4.90 -3.25 6.19
N MET A 229 3.90 -2.48 5.82
CA MET A 229 4.04 -1.34 4.91
C MET A 229 3.98 -0.02 5.68
N LEU A 230 4.88 0.91 5.35
CA LEU A 230 4.86 2.27 5.86
C LEU A 230 5.55 3.22 4.89
N ARG A 231 5.18 4.51 4.93
CA ARG A 231 6.05 5.55 4.36
C ARG A 231 7.35 5.61 5.14
N SER A 232 8.49 5.79 4.49
CA SER A 232 9.77 5.91 5.19
C SER A 232 9.87 7.21 6.01
N TRP A 233 9.11 8.23 5.64
CA TRP A 233 9.11 9.54 6.29
C TRP A 233 7.71 10.16 6.28
N ARG A 234 7.54 11.22 7.06
CA ARG A 234 6.33 12.03 7.10
C ARG A 234 6.67 13.51 7.32
N GLU A 235 5.75 14.38 6.96
CA GLU A 235 5.79 15.79 7.32
C GLU A 235 4.58 16.14 8.18
N SER A 236 4.82 16.80 9.31
CA SER A 236 3.77 17.29 10.20
C SER A 236 4.16 18.64 10.77
N GLY A 237 3.28 19.64 10.65
CA GLY A 237 3.56 20.99 11.17
C GLY A 237 4.77 21.68 10.52
N GLY A 238 5.16 21.30 9.31
CA GLY A 238 6.38 21.79 8.64
C GLY A 238 7.66 21.05 9.05
N GLU A 239 7.56 20.08 9.96
CA GLU A 239 8.68 19.24 10.37
C GLU A 239 8.68 17.92 9.60
N VAL A 240 9.80 17.66 8.91
CA VAL A 240 10.05 16.39 8.21
C VAL A 240 10.72 15.43 9.19
N SER A 241 10.13 14.25 9.37
CA SER A 241 10.63 13.23 10.30
C SER A 241 10.63 11.83 9.66
N SER A 242 11.52 10.97 10.14
CA SER A 242 11.57 9.56 9.74
C SER A 242 10.48 8.74 10.43
N ASN A 243 9.92 7.78 9.71
CA ASN A 243 9.09 6.71 10.29
C ASN A 243 9.90 5.44 10.58
N ILE A 244 11.15 5.37 10.12
CA ILE A 244 12.14 4.39 10.60
C ILE A 244 12.96 5.06 11.70
N VAL A 245 12.86 4.56 12.92
CA VAL A 245 13.42 5.22 14.11
C VAL A 245 14.35 4.28 14.87
N TRP A 246 15.27 4.80 15.68
CA TRP A 246 16.07 3.95 16.56
C TRP A 246 15.22 3.25 17.63
N GLN A 247 14.36 4.02 18.29
CA GLN A 247 13.48 3.56 19.38
C GLN A 247 12.12 4.26 19.30
N TYR A 248 11.11 3.63 19.88
CA TYR A 248 9.77 4.17 20.00
C TYR A 248 9.13 3.68 21.30
N ALA A 249 8.30 4.51 21.95
CA ALA A 249 7.76 4.20 23.28
C ALA A 249 6.78 3.01 23.33
N HIS A 250 6.09 2.74 22.21
CA HIS A 250 5.09 1.68 22.09
C HIS A 250 5.48 0.62 21.06
N THR A 251 4.79 -0.52 21.09
CA THR A 251 5.04 -1.63 20.15
C THR A 251 3.76 -2.40 19.93
N THR A 252 3.39 -2.55 18.66
CA THR A 252 2.27 -3.40 18.22
C THR A 252 2.79 -4.78 17.83
N ILE A 253 3.84 -4.81 16.99
CA ILE A 253 4.48 -6.03 16.51
C ILE A 253 5.89 -6.11 17.09
N PRO A 254 6.17 -7.05 18.01
CA PRO A 254 7.48 -7.17 18.63
C PRO A 254 8.53 -7.62 17.62
N ARG A 255 9.78 -7.18 17.80
CA ARG A 255 10.90 -7.46 16.88
C ARG A 255 11.15 -8.95 16.59
N HIS A 256 10.73 -9.85 17.48
CA HIS A 256 10.88 -11.30 17.30
C HIS A 256 9.97 -11.85 16.19
N LEU A 257 8.92 -11.12 15.83
CA LEU A 257 8.00 -11.44 14.74
C LEU A 257 8.32 -10.66 13.45
N ARG A 258 9.46 -9.97 13.39
CA ARG A 258 9.89 -9.23 12.19
C ARG A 258 10.00 -10.17 10.99
N ASP A 259 9.52 -9.70 9.84
CA ASP A 259 9.55 -10.46 8.60
C ASP A 259 9.92 -9.56 7.42
N MET A 260 8.97 -8.99 6.67
CA MET A 260 9.28 -8.00 5.63
C MET A 260 8.78 -6.61 6.02
N VAL A 261 9.56 -5.60 5.69
CA VAL A 261 9.17 -4.18 5.79
C VAL A 261 9.29 -3.54 4.42
N VAL A 262 8.27 -2.78 4.01
CA VAL A 262 8.19 -2.13 2.70
C VAL A 262 7.99 -0.64 2.87
N THR A 263 8.83 0.15 2.20
CA THR A 263 8.68 1.61 2.03
C THR A 263 8.71 1.97 0.56
N GLU A 264 8.54 3.25 0.25
CA GLU A 264 8.60 3.81 -1.11
C GLU A 264 9.95 3.62 -1.79
N TYR A 265 10.95 3.23 -1.01
CA TYR A 265 12.31 3.03 -1.48
C TYR A 265 12.66 1.54 -1.70
N GLY A 266 11.79 0.62 -1.24
CA GLY A 266 11.92 -0.80 -1.48
C GLY A 266 11.61 -1.67 -0.28
N ILE A 267 12.21 -2.87 -0.28
CA ILE A 267 11.88 -3.95 0.67
C ILE A 267 13.09 -4.36 1.49
N ALA A 268 12.89 -4.41 2.80
CA ALA A 268 13.80 -5.00 3.76
C ALA A 268 13.27 -6.37 4.20
N ASP A 269 13.94 -7.43 3.76
CA ASP A 269 13.73 -8.80 4.25
C ASP A 269 14.49 -8.97 5.58
N LEU A 270 13.79 -9.23 6.69
CA LEU A 270 14.32 -9.24 8.06
C LEU A 270 14.27 -10.62 8.73
N ARG A 271 13.49 -11.56 8.19
CA ARG A 271 13.24 -12.86 8.83
C ARG A 271 14.55 -13.64 8.94
N GLY A 272 14.83 -14.14 10.15
CA GLY A 272 16.03 -14.95 10.42
C GLY A 272 17.36 -14.16 10.49
N LYS A 273 17.36 -12.86 10.23
CA LYS A 273 18.57 -12.01 10.28
C LYS A 273 18.94 -11.62 11.70
N ASN A 274 20.22 -11.31 11.93
CA ASN A 274 20.70 -10.73 13.19
C ASN A 274 20.44 -9.21 13.25
N ASP A 275 20.69 -8.56 14.40
CA ASP A 275 20.39 -7.14 14.59
C ASP A 275 21.15 -6.24 13.60
N ALA A 276 22.43 -6.49 13.33
CA ALA A 276 23.22 -5.66 12.40
C ALA A 276 22.71 -5.78 10.96
N GLU A 277 22.36 -6.99 10.53
CA GLU A 277 21.77 -7.25 9.21
C GLU A 277 20.39 -6.61 9.05
N VAL A 278 19.57 -6.62 10.11
CA VAL A 278 18.26 -5.95 10.11
C VAL A 278 18.40 -4.44 10.05
N ILE A 279 19.31 -3.86 10.83
CA ILE A 279 19.60 -2.43 10.79
C ILE A 279 20.05 -2.03 9.39
N ALA A 280 21.00 -2.76 8.80
CA ALA A 280 21.48 -2.49 7.44
C ALA A 280 20.36 -2.58 6.39
N ALA A 281 19.46 -3.56 6.50
CA ALA A 281 18.33 -3.73 5.59
C ALA A 281 17.29 -2.59 5.74
N LEU A 282 17.00 -2.15 6.96
CA LEU A 282 16.09 -1.02 7.21
C LEU A 282 16.68 0.32 6.76
N LEU A 283 17.98 0.53 6.95
CA LEU A 283 18.68 1.70 6.41
C LEU A 283 18.60 1.75 4.87
N ALA A 284 18.67 0.60 4.21
CA ALA A 284 18.59 0.51 2.74
C ALA A 284 17.23 0.95 2.16
N ILE A 285 16.18 0.97 2.99
CA ILE A 285 14.83 1.41 2.61
C ILE A 285 14.40 2.68 3.37
N ALA A 286 15.33 3.32 4.10
CA ALA A 286 15.10 4.60 4.74
C ALA A 286 15.32 5.75 3.75
N ASP A 287 14.64 6.87 3.98
CA ASP A 287 14.87 8.14 3.30
C ASP A 287 16.30 8.63 3.56
N SER A 288 16.97 9.05 2.49
CA SER A 288 18.40 9.39 2.51
C SER A 288 18.71 10.54 3.46
N ARG A 289 17.73 11.42 3.72
CA ARG A 289 17.86 12.53 4.69
C ARG A 289 18.12 12.03 6.12
N PHE A 290 17.72 10.80 6.45
CA PHE A 290 17.81 10.25 7.81
C PHE A 290 18.80 9.08 7.94
N GLN A 291 19.24 8.47 6.85
CA GLN A 291 20.11 7.28 6.85
C GLN A 291 21.38 7.45 7.69
N GLN A 292 22.06 8.60 7.56
CA GLN A 292 23.32 8.85 8.27
C GLN A 292 23.12 8.90 9.79
N ALA A 293 22.17 9.71 10.26
CA ALA A 293 21.88 9.84 11.70
C ALA A 293 21.41 8.52 12.31
N LEU A 294 20.59 7.75 11.58
CA LEU A 294 20.14 6.42 11.98
C LEU A 294 21.30 5.41 12.10
N ALA A 295 22.24 5.44 11.15
CA ALA A 295 23.44 4.61 11.20
C ALA A 295 24.33 4.96 12.40
N GLU A 296 24.53 6.25 12.67
CA GLU A 296 25.32 6.75 13.81
C GLU A 296 24.72 6.34 15.16
N GLN A 297 23.38 6.39 15.30
CA GLN A 297 22.67 5.88 16.48
C GLN A 297 22.96 4.39 16.71
N ALA A 298 22.86 3.58 15.65
CA ALA A 298 23.11 2.15 15.72
C ALA A 298 24.58 1.79 16.01
N GLN A 299 25.52 2.54 15.44
CA GLN A 299 26.96 2.39 15.69
C GLN A 299 27.31 2.77 17.13
N SER A 300 26.76 3.87 17.63
CA SER A 300 26.95 4.33 19.01
C SER A 300 26.42 3.32 20.03
N ALA A 301 25.33 2.63 19.70
CA ALA A 301 24.77 1.54 20.51
C ALA A 301 25.51 0.19 20.36
N GLY A 302 26.55 0.11 19.54
CA GLY A 302 27.29 -1.14 19.28
C GLY A 302 26.49 -2.21 18.54
N LYS A 303 25.41 -1.82 17.83
CA LYS A 303 24.54 -2.71 17.06
C LYS A 303 24.87 -2.75 15.57
N LEU A 304 25.72 -1.84 15.11
CA LEU A 304 26.21 -1.77 13.74
C LEU A 304 27.74 -1.52 13.76
N PRO A 305 28.54 -2.16 12.88
CA PRO A 305 29.98 -1.91 12.82
C PRO A 305 30.31 -0.43 12.57
N LYS A 306 31.37 0.07 13.21
CA LYS A 306 31.79 1.49 13.09
C LYS A 306 32.24 1.87 11.68
N ASP A 307 32.72 0.88 10.93
CA ASP A 307 33.13 0.99 9.52
C ASP A 307 32.01 0.59 8.55
N PHE A 308 30.78 0.34 9.05
CA PHE A 308 29.65 0.08 8.17
C PHE A 308 29.41 1.28 7.25
N VAL A 309 29.26 0.96 5.97
CA VAL A 309 28.99 1.91 4.91
C VAL A 309 27.81 1.39 4.12
N LEU A 310 26.70 2.13 4.11
CA LEU A 310 25.50 1.76 3.34
C LEU A 310 25.86 1.69 1.84
N PRO A 311 25.48 0.64 1.08
CA PRO A 311 25.80 0.60 -0.36
C PRO A 311 25.25 1.79 -1.14
N GLU A 312 26.03 2.31 -2.09
CA GLU A 312 25.71 3.54 -2.86
C GLU A 312 24.33 3.52 -3.50
N ARG A 313 23.91 2.36 -4.01
CA ARG A 313 22.59 2.15 -4.64
C ARG A 313 21.38 2.50 -3.75
N TYR A 314 21.57 2.56 -2.43
CA TYR A 314 20.53 2.90 -1.46
C TYR A 314 20.61 4.34 -0.94
N ARG A 315 21.65 5.09 -1.31
CA ARG A 315 21.88 6.47 -0.82
C ARG A 315 21.16 7.55 -1.61
N ASN A 316 20.37 7.16 -2.60
CA ASN A 316 19.52 8.04 -3.40
C ASN A 316 18.05 7.65 -3.25
N ASN A 317 17.64 7.37 -2.02
CA ASN A 317 16.25 7.19 -1.60
C ASN A 317 15.68 8.56 -1.24
N THR A 318 15.18 9.31 -2.22
CA THR A 318 14.65 10.66 -2.02
C THR A 318 13.28 10.84 -2.69
N PRO A 319 12.43 11.74 -2.17
CA PRO A 319 11.14 12.04 -2.79
C PRO A 319 11.26 12.52 -4.24
N GLU A 320 12.29 13.30 -4.55
CA GLU A 320 12.51 13.88 -5.89
C GLU A 320 12.80 12.79 -6.92
N ARG A 321 13.55 11.75 -6.53
CA ARG A 321 13.81 10.61 -7.40
C ARG A 321 12.53 9.85 -7.71
N LEU A 322 11.70 9.61 -6.70
CA LEU A 322 10.42 8.93 -6.89
C LEU A 322 9.49 9.74 -7.78
N GLN A 323 9.42 11.05 -7.57
CA GLN A 323 8.65 11.94 -8.44
C GLN A 323 9.11 11.89 -9.90
N ALA A 324 10.42 11.87 -10.15
CA ALA A 324 10.96 11.73 -11.50
C ALA A 324 10.59 10.39 -12.15
N LEU A 325 10.63 9.28 -11.38
CA LEU A 325 10.18 7.97 -11.85
C LEU A 325 8.68 7.96 -12.15
N HIS A 326 7.86 8.52 -11.27
CA HIS A 326 6.42 8.60 -11.46
C HIS A 326 6.08 9.39 -12.73
N GLN A 327 6.74 10.53 -12.97
CA GLN A 327 6.55 11.33 -14.18
C GLN A 327 6.92 10.57 -15.46
N ALA A 328 8.01 9.80 -15.43
CA ALA A 328 8.41 8.96 -16.57
C ALA A 328 7.40 7.83 -16.87
N HIS A 329 6.58 7.43 -15.89
CA HIS A 329 5.66 6.29 -15.98
C HIS A 329 4.19 6.63 -15.73
N ALA A 330 3.79 7.90 -15.88
CA ALA A 330 2.45 8.37 -15.53
C ALA A 330 1.31 7.59 -16.23
N ALA A 331 1.54 7.11 -17.46
CA ALA A 331 0.57 6.30 -18.20
C ALA A 331 0.32 4.91 -17.59
N ALA A 332 1.32 4.33 -16.93
CA ALA A 332 1.21 3.02 -16.28
C ALA A 332 0.74 3.13 -14.81
N LEU A 333 0.78 4.34 -14.23
CA LEU A 333 0.52 4.62 -12.82
C LEU A 333 -0.65 5.59 -12.62
N PRO A 334 -1.90 5.15 -12.89
CA PRO A 334 -3.07 6.02 -12.73
C PRO A 334 -3.28 6.40 -11.26
N GLU A 335 -3.67 7.65 -11.01
CA GLU A 335 -3.92 8.20 -9.66
C GLU A 335 -5.05 7.46 -8.92
N PHE A 336 -6.07 7.00 -9.66
CA PHE A 336 -7.23 6.26 -9.14
C PHE A 336 -7.39 4.93 -9.90
N PRO A 337 -6.55 3.92 -9.62
CA PRO A 337 -6.52 2.68 -10.41
C PRO A 337 -7.79 1.85 -10.30
N LEU A 338 -8.55 2.02 -9.21
CA LEU A 338 -9.82 1.33 -8.97
C LEU A 338 -11.04 2.21 -9.21
N GLY A 339 -10.82 3.36 -9.86
CA GLY A 339 -11.82 4.42 -9.99
C GLY A 339 -11.89 5.32 -8.75
N SER A 340 -12.75 6.31 -8.81
CA SER A 340 -12.97 7.29 -7.76
C SER A 340 -14.47 7.57 -7.64
N ASP A 341 -14.94 7.80 -6.41
CA ASP A 341 -16.29 8.35 -6.18
C ASP A 341 -16.36 9.84 -6.55
N PHE A 342 -15.20 10.48 -6.70
CA PHE A 342 -15.09 11.87 -7.13
C PHE A 342 -15.24 11.96 -8.65
N ASP A 343 -16.09 12.88 -9.11
CA ASP A 343 -16.13 13.25 -10.53
C ASP A 343 -14.84 13.99 -10.95
N GLU A 344 -14.69 14.27 -12.25
CA GLU A 344 -13.47 14.93 -12.77
C GLU A 344 -13.23 16.30 -12.11
N VAL A 345 -14.30 17.04 -11.81
CA VAL A 345 -14.23 18.36 -11.17
C VAL A 345 -13.76 18.23 -9.73
N GLU A 346 -14.31 17.28 -8.97
CA GLU A 346 -13.91 17.01 -7.60
C GLU A 346 -12.47 16.49 -7.51
N GLN A 347 -12.02 15.68 -8.47
CA GLN A 347 -10.63 15.24 -8.55
C GLN A 347 -9.67 16.42 -8.79
N ASP A 348 -10.00 17.31 -9.73
CA ASP A 348 -9.22 18.54 -9.96
C ASP A 348 -9.17 19.43 -8.73
N LEU A 349 -10.31 19.59 -8.04
CA LEU A 349 -10.40 20.37 -6.80
C LEU A 349 -9.56 19.78 -5.68
N LEU A 350 -9.56 18.45 -5.51
CA LEU A 350 -8.71 17.78 -4.51
C LEU A 350 -7.23 18.06 -4.77
N ARG A 351 -6.79 18.00 -6.04
CA ARG A 351 -5.42 18.33 -6.43
C ARG A 351 -5.08 19.79 -6.13
N ALA A 352 -5.94 20.73 -6.55
CA ALA A 352 -5.75 22.16 -6.30
C ALA A 352 -5.68 22.49 -4.81
N LEU A 353 -6.60 21.95 -4.00
CA LEU A 353 -6.61 22.14 -2.55
C LEU A 353 -5.40 21.48 -1.87
N GLY A 354 -4.96 20.33 -2.37
CA GLY A 354 -3.73 19.68 -1.94
C GLY A 354 -2.50 20.54 -2.20
N TRP A 355 -2.37 21.11 -3.40
CA TRP A 355 -1.32 22.05 -3.78
C TRP A 355 -1.32 23.29 -2.87
N LEU A 356 -2.49 23.91 -2.68
CA LEU A 356 -2.66 25.07 -1.80
C LEU A 356 -2.24 24.75 -0.37
N LYS A 357 -2.66 23.61 0.17
CA LYS A 357 -2.30 23.18 1.53
C LYS A 357 -0.79 23.01 1.71
N ARG A 358 -0.05 22.59 0.67
CA ARG A 358 1.43 22.51 0.70
C ARG A 358 2.04 23.92 0.71
N LYS A 359 1.61 24.79 -0.21
CA LYS A 359 2.14 26.15 -0.37
C LYS A 359 1.79 27.10 0.78
N LEU A 360 0.65 26.89 1.44
CA LEU A 360 0.25 27.64 2.64
C LEU A 360 1.11 27.32 3.88
N LYS A 361 1.86 26.22 3.87
CA LYS A 361 2.59 25.71 5.04
C LYS A 361 4.12 25.89 4.97
N LEU A 362 4.65 26.35 3.84
CA LEU A 362 6.07 26.72 3.70
C LEU A 362 6.25 28.25 3.69
N SER A 363 7.49 28.71 3.85
CA SER A 363 7.97 30.09 3.62
C SER A 363 7.75 30.62 2.19
N GLU A 364 6.92 29.95 1.38
CA GLU A 364 6.65 30.19 -0.03
C GLU A 364 5.41 31.07 -0.27
N ILE A 365 4.99 31.84 0.74
CA ILE A 365 3.89 32.82 0.62
C ILE A 365 4.12 33.77 -0.58
N LEU A 366 5.39 34.06 -0.90
CA LEU A 366 5.75 34.88 -2.06
C LEU A 366 5.41 34.21 -3.40
N GLU A 367 5.64 32.90 -3.53
CA GLU A 367 5.25 32.12 -4.71
C GLU A 367 3.73 32.00 -4.82
N LEU A 368 3.06 31.78 -3.68
CA LEU A 368 1.60 31.73 -3.64
C LEU A 368 1.00 33.08 -4.07
N GLY A 369 1.56 34.19 -3.60
CA GLY A 369 1.17 35.55 -4.02
C GLY A 369 1.36 35.77 -5.52
N LYS A 370 2.49 35.33 -6.09
CA LYS A 370 2.73 35.39 -7.54
C LYS A 370 1.73 34.53 -8.31
N ALA A 371 1.50 33.29 -7.88
CA ALA A 371 0.55 32.38 -8.52
C ALA A 371 -0.88 32.92 -8.50
N THR A 372 -1.29 33.66 -7.46
CA THR A 372 -2.61 34.33 -7.44
C THR A 372 -2.73 35.51 -8.40
N LEU A 373 -1.63 36.20 -8.69
CA LEU A 373 -1.60 37.26 -9.71
C LEU A 373 -1.70 36.69 -11.12
N ASP A 374 -1.05 35.55 -11.35
CA ASP A 374 -1.08 34.81 -12.62
C ASP A 374 -2.23 33.80 -12.71
N ALA A 375 -3.19 33.85 -11.78
CA ALA A 375 -4.32 32.94 -11.74
C ALA A 375 -5.20 33.11 -13.01
N PRO A 376 -5.66 32.01 -13.61
CA PRO A 376 -6.53 32.05 -14.77
C PRO A 376 -7.85 32.75 -14.45
N GLU A 377 -8.53 33.26 -15.49
CA GLU A 377 -9.84 33.90 -15.32
C GLU A 377 -10.93 32.88 -14.89
N PRO A 378 -11.94 33.30 -14.10
CA PRO A 378 -12.98 32.41 -13.56
C PRO A 378 -13.69 31.54 -14.61
N GLU A 379 -13.86 32.07 -15.83
CA GLU A 379 -14.52 31.39 -16.95
C GLU A 379 -13.76 30.15 -17.44
N ALA A 380 -12.49 29.98 -17.06
CA ALA A 380 -11.72 28.79 -17.37
C ALA A 380 -12.15 27.56 -16.53
N TYR A 381 -12.74 27.77 -15.34
CA TYR A 381 -13.10 26.68 -14.41
C TYR A 381 -14.52 26.83 -13.80
N PRO A 382 -15.57 27.03 -14.62
CA PRO A 382 -16.90 27.39 -14.12
C PRO A 382 -17.61 26.25 -13.35
N ALA A 383 -17.24 24.99 -13.60
CA ALA A 383 -17.78 23.85 -12.85
C ALA A 383 -17.11 23.71 -11.48
N HIS A 384 -15.79 23.90 -11.40
CA HIS A 384 -15.00 23.85 -10.16
C HIS A 384 -15.39 24.96 -9.19
N LEU A 385 -15.60 26.18 -9.70
CA LEU A 385 -16.04 27.32 -8.90
C LEU A 385 -17.42 27.09 -8.30
N ARG A 386 -18.41 26.65 -9.11
CA ARG A 386 -19.75 26.29 -8.61
C ARG A 386 -19.71 25.19 -7.55
N ARG A 387 -18.84 24.19 -7.74
CA ARG A 387 -18.71 23.07 -6.79
C ARG A 387 -18.15 23.52 -5.43
N MET A 388 -17.37 24.60 -5.41
CA MET A 388 -16.77 25.22 -4.22
C MET A 388 -17.55 26.43 -3.68
N ASP A 389 -18.68 26.79 -4.28
CA ASP A 389 -19.48 27.98 -3.95
C ASP A 389 -18.68 29.30 -4.11
N LEU A 390 -17.93 29.38 -5.22
CA LEU A 390 -17.02 30.50 -5.55
C LEU A 390 -17.24 31.03 -6.98
N ASP A 391 -18.38 30.79 -7.61
CA ASP A 391 -18.71 31.31 -8.95
C ASP A 391 -19.20 32.76 -8.92
N ASP A 392 -19.71 33.25 -7.78
CA ASP A 392 -20.09 34.65 -7.56
C ASP A 392 -19.58 35.15 -6.18
N PRO A 393 -18.26 35.36 -6.01
CA PRO A 393 -17.67 35.65 -4.72
C PRO A 393 -18.14 37.00 -4.16
N GLN A 394 -18.59 37.00 -2.90
CA GLN A 394 -19.08 38.19 -2.21
C GLN A 394 -18.00 38.77 -1.27
N GLY A 395 -17.31 39.79 -1.79
CA GLY A 395 -16.34 40.59 -1.05
C GLY A 395 -14.92 39.99 -1.03
N LEU A 396 -13.98 40.77 -0.46
CA LEU A 396 -12.53 40.56 -0.61
C LEU A 396 -12.02 39.18 -0.18
N ARG A 397 -12.70 38.53 0.77
CA ARG A 397 -12.30 37.21 1.28
C ARG A 397 -12.60 36.11 0.26
N GLU A 398 -13.80 36.11 -0.30
CA GLU A 398 -14.22 35.09 -1.27
C GLU A 398 -13.52 35.31 -2.61
N GLU A 399 -13.27 36.56 -3.00
CA GLU A 399 -12.43 36.90 -4.16
C GLU A 399 -11.02 36.32 -4.01
N LEU A 400 -10.41 36.45 -2.82
CA LEU A 400 -9.11 35.86 -2.53
C LEU A 400 -9.14 34.32 -2.58
N TYR A 401 -10.19 33.69 -2.03
CA TYR A 401 -10.35 32.23 -2.09
C TYR A 401 -10.54 31.72 -3.52
N GLN A 402 -11.32 32.43 -4.33
CA GLN A 402 -11.49 32.13 -5.75
C GLN A 402 -10.15 32.22 -6.49
N ARG A 403 -9.39 33.30 -6.30
CA ARG A 403 -8.06 33.48 -6.91
C ARG A 403 -7.06 32.40 -6.47
N LEU A 404 -7.04 32.05 -5.19
CA LEU A 404 -6.22 30.95 -4.67
C LEU A 404 -6.60 29.62 -5.30
N LEU A 405 -7.90 29.32 -5.39
CA LEU A 405 -8.39 28.09 -6.00
C LEU A 405 -8.00 27.99 -7.48
N LEU A 406 -8.18 29.07 -8.24
CA LEU A 406 -7.82 29.14 -9.67
C LEU A 406 -6.32 28.97 -9.88
N ALA A 407 -5.49 29.60 -9.03
CA ALA A 407 -4.04 29.39 -9.03
C ALA A 407 -3.68 27.92 -8.76
N GLY A 408 -4.32 27.30 -7.76
CA GLY A 408 -4.12 25.89 -7.42
C GLY A 408 -4.53 24.94 -8.56
N LEU A 409 -5.66 25.21 -9.22
CA LEU A 409 -6.14 24.41 -10.36
C LEU A 409 -5.14 24.45 -11.51
N ARG A 410 -4.68 25.65 -11.90
CA ARG A 410 -3.66 25.81 -12.94
C ARG A 410 -2.36 25.10 -12.58
N ALA A 411 -1.82 25.37 -11.40
CA ALA A 411 -0.54 24.78 -10.98
C ALA A 411 -0.61 23.26 -10.92
N SER A 412 -1.73 22.70 -10.46
CA SER A 412 -1.92 21.25 -10.42
C SER A 412 -2.05 20.58 -11.80
N GLN A 413 -2.52 21.32 -12.81
CA GLN A 413 -2.53 20.84 -14.20
C GLN A 413 -1.14 20.94 -14.84
N GLU A 414 -0.40 22.01 -14.57
CA GLU A 414 0.98 22.18 -15.03
C GLU A 414 1.93 21.13 -14.43
N GLU A 415 1.72 20.67 -13.19
CA GLU A 415 2.46 19.55 -12.59
C GLU A 415 2.24 18.19 -13.30
N ARG A 416 1.26 18.09 -14.20
CA ARG A 416 0.81 16.84 -14.84
C ARG A 416 1.23 16.72 -16.32
N GLY A 417 1.53 17.83 -16.98
CA GLY A 417 2.01 17.87 -18.38
C GLY A 417 3.53 17.85 -18.45
#